data_AF-A0A2T4TDA8-F1
#
_entry.id   AF-A0A2T4TDA8-F1
#
_cell.length_a   1.000
_cell.length_b   1.000
_cell.length_c   1.000
_cell.angle_alpha   90.00
_cell.angle_beta   90.00
_cell.angle_gamma   90.00
#
_symmetry.space_group_name_H-M   'P 1'
#
loop_
_entity.id
_entity.type
_entity.pdbx_description
1 polymer ?
#
loop_
_entity_poly.entity_id
_entity_poly.type
_entity_poly.pdbx_seq_one_letter_code
_entity_poly.pdbx_strand_id
1 'polypeptide(L)'
;MLREDYDKFMEYAKEELPKTIFMQTWDTDENYALPFLKLRLEGTKFVERNTKDVDLHKGIYIDIFPFDNVPADEQAQKKQAKETSFYWKCLLAKNHYVLWDDKDWKKKSIYRLVRMATSVMSKKQIQAKIDAQMLAYNGQKTEEVVAIGGSYGYWKEKKKRLWLETTEIVRFEDDYFPIPKAYDAYLKSLYGDYMKLPPEDQRENRHNICEFDLGNYTFEG
;
A
#
# COMPACT_ATOMS: atom_id res chain seq x y z
N MET A 1 -9.78 -3.60 0.05
CA MET A 1 -10.77 -4.52 -0.57
C MET A 1 -10.39 -5.96 -0.21
N LEU A 2 -11.35 -6.86 0.03
CA LEU A 2 -11.01 -8.29 0.27
C LEU A 2 -10.37 -8.88 -0.99
N ARG A 3 -9.43 -9.83 -0.85
CA ARG A 3 -8.67 -10.42 -1.98
C ARG A 3 -9.55 -10.78 -3.19
N GLU A 4 -10.64 -11.50 -2.98
CA GLU A 4 -11.51 -11.95 -4.07
C GLU A 4 -12.10 -10.78 -4.88
N ASP A 5 -12.50 -9.71 -4.19
CA ASP A 5 -13.03 -8.51 -4.84
C ASP A 5 -11.90 -7.71 -5.50
N TYR A 6 -10.71 -7.68 -4.89
CA TYR A 6 -9.53 -7.04 -5.46
C TYR A 6 -9.12 -7.71 -6.78
N ASP A 7 -9.08 -9.03 -6.82
CA ASP A 7 -8.69 -9.77 -8.02
C ASP A 7 -9.75 -9.58 -9.13
N LYS A 8 -11.05 -9.56 -8.81
CA LYS A 8 -12.11 -9.19 -9.76
C LYS A 8 -11.91 -7.76 -10.28
N PHE A 9 -11.68 -6.81 -9.38
CA PHE A 9 -11.43 -5.41 -9.74
C PHE A 9 -10.23 -5.29 -10.69
N MET A 10 -9.13 -6.00 -10.42
CA MET A 10 -7.95 -6.01 -11.27
C MET A 10 -8.25 -6.47 -12.71
N GLU A 11 -9.18 -7.40 -12.91
CA GLU A 11 -9.59 -7.83 -14.25
C GLU A 11 -10.47 -6.80 -14.95
N TYR A 12 -11.54 -6.31 -14.29
CA TYR A 12 -12.42 -5.29 -14.87
C TYR A 12 -11.70 -3.98 -15.16
N ALA A 13 -10.81 -3.55 -14.25
CA ALA A 13 -10.11 -2.29 -14.36
C ALA A 13 -9.22 -2.19 -15.61
N LYS A 14 -8.71 -3.33 -16.12
CA LYS A 14 -7.91 -3.35 -17.37
C LYS A 14 -8.71 -2.90 -18.59
N GLU A 15 -10.02 -3.14 -18.59
CA GLU A 15 -10.90 -2.88 -19.72
C GLU A 15 -11.75 -1.61 -19.53
N GLU A 16 -12.18 -1.34 -18.30
CA GLU A 16 -13.18 -0.31 -18.01
C GLU A 16 -12.60 1.05 -17.59
N LEU A 17 -11.33 1.10 -17.15
CA LEU A 17 -10.74 2.37 -16.74
C LEU A 17 -10.56 3.32 -17.93
N PRO A 18 -10.86 4.62 -17.74
CA PRO A 18 -10.62 5.61 -18.77
C PRO A 18 -9.12 5.75 -19.04
N LYS A 19 -8.77 6.15 -20.27
CA LYS A 19 -7.36 6.35 -20.69
C LYS A 19 -6.61 7.41 -19.86
N THR A 20 -7.32 8.22 -19.09
CA THR A 20 -6.76 9.20 -18.16
C THR A 20 -6.25 8.56 -16.86
N ILE A 21 -6.49 7.26 -16.64
CA ILE A 21 -6.06 6.54 -15.45
C ILE A 21 -5.06 5.44 -15.83
N PHE A 22 -3.87 5.51 -15.25
CA PHE A 22 -2.84 4.48 -15.34
C PHE A 22 -2.93 3.50 -14.17
N MET A 23 -3.04 2.21 -14.48
CA MET A 23 -2.94 1.14 -13.49
C MET A 23 -1.48 0.83 -13.21
N GLN A 24 -0.93 1.36 -12.12
CA GLN A 24 0.43 1.08 -11.70
C GLN A 24 0.49 -0.17 -10.80
N THR A 25 1.12 -1.21 -11.33
CA THR A 25 1.46 -2.46 -10.64
C THR A 25 2.93 -2.80 -10.93
N TRP A 26 3.43 -3.87 -10.32
CA TRP A 26 4.80 -4.34 -10.56
C TRP A 26 5.01 -4.89 -11.98
N ASP A 27 3.92 -5.21 -12.66
CA ASP A 27 3.93 -5.71 -14.04
C ASP A 27 3.87 -4.57 -15.06
N THR A 28 3.20 -3.45 -14.72
CA THR A 28 3.06 -2.28 -15.61
C THR A 28 4.15 -1.22 -15.40
N ASP A 29 4.85 -1.25 -14.26
CA ASP A 29 5.93 -0.33 -13.93
C ASP A 29 7.07 -1.09 -13.20
N GLU A 30 8.19 -1.29 -13.89
CA GLU A 30 9.30 -2.15 -13.42
C GLU A 30 9.96 -1.65 -12.12
N ASN A 31 9.85 -0.35 -11.84
CA ASN A 31 10.43 0.26 -10.64
C ASN A 31 9.38 0.49 -9.54
N TYR A 32 8.12 0.12 -9.78
CA TYR A 32 7.12 0.11 -8.74
C TYR A 32 7.29 -1.11 -7.82
N ALA A 33 7.37 -0.86 -6.50
CA ALA A 33 7.84 -1.86 -5.51
C ALA A 33 6.85 -2.11 -4.35
N LEU A 34 5.60 -1.63 -4.46
CA LEU A 34 4.57 -1.76 -3.42
C LEU A 34 3.48 -2.78 -3.81
N PRO A 35 3.14 -3.77 -2.96
CA PRO A 35 2.39 -4.98 -3.35
C PRO A 35 0.87 -4.77 -3.49
N PHE A 36 0.48 -3.62 -4.02
CA PHE A 36 -0.90 -3.20 -4.18
C PHE A 36 -1.00 -2.23 -5.35
N LEU A 37 -2.21 -2.11 -5.90
CA LEU A 37 -2.47 -1.27 -7.06
C LEU A 37 -2.45 0.22 -6.67
N LYS A 38 -1.81 1.03 -7.52
CA LYS A 38 -2.02 2.48 -7.59
C LYS A 38 -2.76 2.83 -8.87
N LEU A 39 -3.90 3.49 -8.76
CA LEU A 39 -4.54 4.15 -9.90
C LEU A 39 -4.00 5.57 -9.98
N ARG A 40 -3.36 5.93 -11.09
CA ARG A 40 -2.72 7.24 -11.25
C ARG A 40 -3.40 8.06 -12.32
N LEU A 41 -3.66 9.33 -12.02
CA LEU A 41 -4.20 10.29 -12.97
C LEU A 41 -3.10 10.77 -13.93
N GLU A 42 -3.32 10.53 -15.22
CA GLU A 42 -2.41 10.93 -16.28
C GLU A 42 -2.34 12.44 -16.45
N GLY A 43 -1.14 12.95 -16.73
CA GLY A 43 -0.89 14.38 -16.89
C GLY A 43 -0.77 15.18 -15.58
N THR A 44 -0.68 14.50 -14.44
CA THR A 44 -0.45 15.12 -13.12
C THR A 44 0.89 14.71 -12.53
N LYS A 45 1.32 15.40 -11.46
CA LYS A 45 2.48 15.01 -10.65
C LYS A 45 2.19 15.04 -9.16
N PHE A 46 2.69 14.02 -8.50
CA PHE A 46 2.67 13.80 -7.06
C PHE A 46 3.93 13.01 -6.70
N VAL A 47 5.03 13.73 -6.49
CA VAL A 47 6.35 13.14 -6.24
C VAL A 47 6.56 12.95 -4.75
N GLU A 48 6.62 11.71 -4.30
CA GLU A 48 6.91 11.36 -2.90
C GLU A 48 8.44 11.30 -2.67
N ARG A 49 8.91 11.74 -1.49
CA ARG A 49 10.35 11.69 -1.13
C ARG A 49 10.97 10.31 -1.35
N ASN A 50 10.21 9.25 -1.06
CA ASN A 50 10.69 7.88 -1.12
C ASN A 50 11.01 7.42 -2.56
N THR A 51 10.42 8.04 -3.57
CA THR A 51 10.54 7.66 -4.98
C THR A 51 11.00 8.81 -5.86
N LYS A 52 11.47 9.91 -5.27
CA LYS A 52 11.84 11.14 -6.00
C LYS A 52 12.83 10.88 -7.14
N ASP A 53 13.85 10.05 -6.89
CA ASP A 53 14.93 9.72 -7.83
C ASP A 53 14.70 8.38 -8.55
N VAL A 54 13.53 7.75 -8.36
CA VAL A 54 13.17 6.49 -9.00
C VAL A 54 12.37 6.79 -10.26
N ASP A 55 12.72 6.16 -11.38
CA ASP A 55 11.99 6.30 -12.64
C ASP A 55 10.76 5.39 -12.64
N LEU A 56 9.61 5.94 -12.22
CA LEU A 56 8.30 5.29 -12.17
C LEU A 56 7.22 6.35 -12.39
N HIS A 57 5.98 5.94 -12.68
CA HIS A 57 4.87 6.88 -12.86
C HIS A 57 4.57 7.64 -11.56
N LYS A 58 4.52 8.97 -11.63
CA LYS A 58 4.39 9.89 -10.47
C LYS A 58 3.11 10.73 -10.52
N GLY A 59 2.04 10.27 -11.15
CA GLY A 59 0.74 10.96 -11.10
C GLY A 59 0.08 10.93 -9.71
N ILE A 60 -0.85 11.85 -9.48
CA ILE A 60 -1.79 11.82 -8.34
C ILE A 60 -2.51 10.48 -8.35
N TYR A 61 -2.72 9.88 -7.17
CA TYR A 61 -3.11 8.49 -7.11
C TYR A 61 -4.15 8.17 -6.04
N ILE A 62 -4.81 7.03 -6.26
CA ILE A 62 -5.59 6.29 -5.27
C ILE A 62 -4.91 4.94 -5.05
N ASP A 63 -4.62 4.62 -3.79
CA ASP A 63 -4.09 3.32 -3.39
C ASP A 63 -5.26 2.33 -3.17
N ILE A 64 -5.18 1.15 -3.79
CA ILE A 64 -6.16 0.08 -3.62
C ILE A 64 -5.44 -1.13 -3.03
N PHE A 65 -5.70 -1.43 -1.76
CA PHE A 65 -5.06 -2.52 -1.04
C PHE A 65 -5.91 -3.80 -1.05
N PRO A 66 -5.31 -4.96 -1.37
CA PRO A 66 -5.91 -6.24 -1.04
C PRO A 66 -5.80 -6.52 0.46
N PHE A 67 -6.87 -7.06 1.04
CA PHE A 67 -6.88 -7.67 2.37
C PHE A 67 -6.79 -9.17 2.22
N ASP A 68 -5.66 -9.71 2.66
CA ASP A 68 -5.33 -11.13 2.62
C ASP A 68 -5.60 -11.81 3.96
N ASN A 69 -5.87 -13.11 3.92
CA ASN A 69 -6.18 -13.89 5.10
C ASN A 69 -4.98 -14.08 6.02
N VAL A 70 -5.26 -14.06 7.32
CA VAL A 70 -4.27 -14.22 8.39
C VAL A 70 -4.52 -15.54 9.11
N PRO A 71 -3.49 -16.38 9.34
CA PRO A 71 -3.67 -17.63 10.07
C PRO A 71 -4.04 -17.36 11.53
N ALA A 72 -4.85 -18.23 12.13
CA ALA A 72 -5.18 -18.14 13.56
C ALA A 72 -3.96 -18.35 14.48
N ASP A 73 -2.95 -19.10 14.03
CA ASP A 73 -1.73 -19.36 14.79
C ASP A 73 -0.80 -18.13 14.83
N GLU A 74 -0.51 -17.63 16.04
CA GLU A 74 0.36 -16.46 16.21
C GLU A 74 1.78 -16.65 15.70
N GLN A 75 2.33 -17.86 15.76
CA GLN A 75 3.69 -18.11 15.27
C GLN A 75 3.75 -18.01 13.75
N ALA A 76 2.73 -18.53 13.07
CA ALA A 76 2.52 -18.35 11.64
C ALA A 76 2.34 -16.87 11.27
N GLN A 77 1.57 -16.09 12.05
CA GLN A 77 1.46 -14.63 11.84
C GLN A 77 2.82 -13.93 11.96
N LYS A 78 3.59 -14.23 13.03
CA LYS A 78 4.94 -13.68 13.24
C LYS A 78 5.90 -14.05 12.11
N LYS A 79 5.81 -15.29 11.61
CA LYS A 79 6.60 -15.77 10.47
C LYS A 79 6.23 -15.00 9.19
N GLN A 80 4.94 -14.91 8.85
CA GLN A 80 4.45 -14.18 7.68
C GLN A 80 4.88 -12.71 7.73
N ALA A 81 4.71 -12.04 8.88
CA ALA A 81 5.13 -10.65 9.08
C ALA A 81 6.65 -10.45 8.90
N LYS A 82 7.47 -11.38 9.41
CA LYS A 82 8.93 -11.32 9.30
C LYS A 82 9.40 -11.56 7.86
N GLU A 83 8.87 -12.59 7.21
CA GLU A 83 9.23 -12.95 5.83
C GLU A 83 8.80 -11.86 4.84
N THR A 84 7.56 -11.37 4.93
CA THR A 84 7.07 -10.25 4.11
C THR A 84 7.90 -8.98 4.34
N SER A 85 8.20 -8.61 5.60
CA SER A 85 9.04 -7.45 5.89
C SER A 85 10.45 -7.58 5.32
N PHE A 86 11.04 -8.79 5.39
CA PHE A 86 12.36 -9.05 4.81
C PHE A 86 12.34 -8.89 3.29
N TYR A 87 11.46 -9.60 2.59
CA TYR A 87 11.37 -9.54 1.13
C TYR A 87 10.98 -8.14 0.63
N TRP A 88 10.10 -7.45 1.33
CA TRP A 88 9.69 -6.10 0.94
C TRP A 88 10.84 -5.08 1.07
N LYS A 89 11.60 -5.11 2.18
CA LYS A 89 12.81 -4.26 2.33
C LYS A 89 13.84 -4.55 1.25
N CYS A 90 14.01 -5.83 0.91
CA CYS A 90 14.85 -6.27 -0.19
C CYS A 90 14.40 -5.67 -1.53
N LEU A 91 13.10 -5.72 -1.83
CA LEU A 91 12.54 -5.17 -3.07
C LEU A 91 12.68 -3.64 -3.15
N LEU A 92 12.38 -2.94 -2.06
CA LEU A 92 12.51 -1.48 -1.98
C LEU A 92 13.96 -1.03 -2.20
N ALA A 93 14.91 -1.71 -1.56
CA ALA A 93 16.34 -1.41 -1.74
C ALA A 93 16.80 -1.66 -3.18
N LYS A 94 16.30 -2.72 -3.82
CA LYS A 94 16.63 -3.06 -5.21
C LYS A 94 16.01 -2.10 -6.23
N ASN A 95 14.92 -1.43 -5.88
CA ASN A 95 14.28 -0.38 -6.69
C ASN A 95 14.75 1.03 -6.31
N HIS A 96 15.79 1.16 -5.48
CA HIS A 96 16.37 2.44 -5.07
C HIS A 96 15.41 3.39 -4.33
N TYR A 97 14.41 2.84 -3.63
CA TYR A 97 13.52 3.66 -2.81
C TYR A 97 14.31 4.24 -1.63
N VAL A 98 14.06 5.50 -1.32
CA VAL A 98 14.58 6.14 -0.12
C VAL A 98 13.79 5.60 1.06
N LEU A 99 14.42 4.74 1.85
CA LEU A 99 13.79 4.08 3.01
C LEU A 99 13.94 4.87 4.31
N TRP A 100 14.89 5.81 4.36
CA TRP A 100 15.28 6.52 5.59
C TRP A 100 15.94 7.85 5.29
N ASP A 101 15.97 8.73 6.30
CA ASP A 101 16.79 9.93 6.28
C ASP A 101 18.28 9.58 6.42
N ASP A 102 19.13 10.13 5.56
CA ASP A 102 20.56 9.78 5.40
C ASP A 102 21.44 10.12 6.61
N LYS A 103 20.87 10.75 7.64
CA LYS A 103 21.59 11.21 8.84
C LYS A 103 22.04 10.09 9.79
N ASP A 104 21.60 8.85 9.59
CA ASP A 104 21.89 7.72 10.49
C ASP A 104 22.82 6.64 9.87
N TRP A 105 24.09 6.64 10.29
CA TRP A 105 25.12 5.73 9.78
C TRP A 105 24.84 4.25 10.07
N LYS A 106 24.09 3.91 11.14
CA LYS A 106 23.75 2.51 11.46
C LYS A 106 22.80 1.95 10.40
N LYS A 107 21.88 2.77 9.90
CA LYS A 107 20.92 2.40 8.83
C LYS A 107 21.61 2.22 7.49
N LYS A 108 22.68 2.97 7.20
CA LYS A 108 23.53 2.78 6.01
C LYS A 108 24.17 1.39 5.96
N SER A 109 24.60 0.86 7.10
CA SER A 109 25.15 -0.50 7.21
C SER A 109 24.08 -1.57 6.99
N ILE A 110 22.87 -1.38 7.52
CA ILE A 110 21.73 -2.25 7.26
C ILE A 110 21.40 -2.26 5.76
N TYR A 111 21.39 -1.10 5.10
CA TYR A 111 21.13 -1.03 3.66
C TYR A 111 22.18 -1.77 2.83
N ARG A 112 23.47 -1.70 3.20
CA ARG A 112 24.51 -2.51 2.56
C ARG A 112 24.26 -4.00 2.74
N LEU A 113 23.89 -4.43 3.94
CA LEU A 113 23.56 -5.83 4.23
C LEU A 113 22.34 -6.31 3.44
N VAL A 114 21.26 -5.53 3.40
CA VAL A 114 20.07 -5.82 2.60
C VAL A 114 20.44 -5.90 1.12
N ARG A 115 21.18 -4.92 0.59
CA ARG A 115 21.63 -4.91 -0.81
C ARG A 115 22.48 -6.13 -1.15
N MET A 116 23.39 -6.55 -0.25
CA MET A 116 24.17 -7.78 -0.41
C MET A 116 23.28 -9.02 -0.37
N ALA A 117 22.33 -9.11 0.56
CA ALA A 117 21.39 -10.22 0.65
C ALA A 117 20.49 -10.32 -0.61
N THR A 118 20.23 -9.20 -1.29
CA THR A 118 19.43 -9.16 -2.52
C THR A 118 20.20 -9.40 -3.81
N SER A 119 21.53 -9.47 -3.78
CA SER A 119 22.32 -9.62 -5.01
C SER A 119 22.06 -10.93 -5.75
N VAL A 120 21.63 -11.96 -5.02
CA VAL A 120 21.38 -13.31 -5.52
C VAL A 120 19.94 -13.53 -6.03
N MET A 121 18.99 -12.64 -5.71
CA MET A 121 17.59 -12.78 -6.11
C MET A 121 17.20 -11.70 -7.13
N SER A 122 16.52 -12.07 -8.22
CA SER A 122 15.92 -11.15 -9.18
C SER A 122 14.75 -10.37 -8.55
N LYS A 123 14.36 -9.20 -9.12
CA LYS A 123 13.18 -8.45 -8.63
C LYS A 123 11.95 -9.37 -8.65
N LYS A 124 11.71 -10.06 -9.78
CA LYS A 124 10.62 -11.05 -9.95
C LYS A 124 10.62 -12.17 -8.93
N GLN A 125 11.79 -12.70 -8.55
CA GLN A 125 11.88 -13.73 -7.50
C GLN A 125 11.46 -13.19 -6.14
N ILE A 126 11.84 -11.95 -5.79
CA ILE A 126 11.44 -11.33 -4.52
C ILE A 126 9.94 -11.03 -4.54
N GLN A 127 9.42 -10.49 -5.66
CA GLN A 127 8.01 -10.22 -5.87
C GLN A 127 7.16 -11.48 -5.68
N ALA A 128 7.52 -12.58 -6.36
CA ALA A 128 6.84 -13.87 -6.22
C ALA A 128 6.88 -14.43 -4.79
N LYS A 129 7.93 -14.13 -4.01
CA LYS A 129 7.98 -14.51 -2.58
C LYS A 129 7.01 -13.67 -1.74
N ILE A 130 6.85 -12.39 -2.04
CA ILE A 130 5.87 -11.52 -1.36
C ILE A 130 4.46 -12.00 -1.71
N ASP A 131 4.17 -12.24 -2.98
CA ASP A 131 2.85 -12.74 -3.43
C ASP A 131 2.51 -14.09 -2.79
N ALA A 132 3.47 -15.02 -2.76
CA ALA A 132 3.27 -16.30 -2.09
C ALA A 132 2.91 -16.15 -0.60
N GLN A 133 3.50 -15.17 0.10
CA GLN A 133 3.18 -14.91 1.51
C GLN A 133 1.80 -14.24 1.67
N MET A 134 1.44 -13.35 0.75
CA MET A 134 0.12 -12.71 0.73
C MET A 134 -0.98 -13.74 0.48
N LEU A 135 -0.77 -14.66 -0.46
CA LEU A 135 -1.77 -15.65 -0.87
C LEU A 135 -1.78 -16.92 -0.01
N ALA A 136 -0.77 -17.14 0.84
CA ALA A 136 -0.54 -18.39 1.59
C ALA A 136 -1.77 -18.92 2.34
N TYR A 137 -2.63 -18.04 2.83
CA TYR A 137 -3.79 -18.39 3.64
C TYR A 137 -5.14 -18.07 2.98
N ASN A 138 -5.13 -17.64 1.71
CA ASN A 138 -6.35 -17.27 0.98
C ASN A 138 -7.19 -18.48 0.52
N GLY A 139 -6.68 -19.71 0.66
CA GLY A 139 -7.44 -20.93 0.39
C GLY A 139 -8.52 -21.26 1.43
N GLN A 140 -8.61 -20.49 2.53
CA GLN A 140 -9.64 -20.66 3.56
C GLN A 140 -10.07 -19.29 4.10
N LYS A 141 -11.34 -19.14 4.49
CA LYS A 141 -11.84 -17.91 5.11
C LYS A 141 -11.35 -17.80 6.57
N THR A 142 -10.70 -16.70 6.92
CA THR A 142 -10.18 -16.43 8.28
C THR A 142 -10.91 -15.26 8.95
N GLU A 143 -10.94 -15.23 10.29
CA GLU A 143 -11.58 -14.15 11.06
C GLU A 143 -10.84 -12.82 10.95
N GLU A 144 -9.53 -12.86 10.73
CA GLU A 144 -8.68 -11.70 10.55
C GLU A 144 -8.10 -11.66 9.14
N VAL A 145 -7.91 -10.44 8.63
CA VAL A 145 -7.28 -10.15 7.36
C VAL A 145 -6.27 -9.01 7.54
N VAL A 146 -5.33 -8.86 6.61
CA VAL A 146 -4.28 -7.84 6.69
C VAL A 146 -4.02 -7.22 5.31
N ALA A 147 -3.84 -5.91 5.28
CA ALA A 147 -3.33 -5.20 4.11
C ALA A 147 -1.80 -5.21 4.12
N ILE A 148 -1.20 -6.25 3.53
CA ILE A 148 0.27 -6.33 3.40
C ILE A 148 0.74 -5.21 2.45
N GLY A 149 1.81 -4.51 2.84
CA GLY A 149 2.29 -3.32 2.12
C GLY A 149 1.72 -2.00 2.65
N GLY A 150 0.75 -2.06 3.58
CA GLY A 150 0.24 -0.87 4.26
C GLY A 150 1.30 -0.18 5.14
N SER A 151 1.18 1.14 5.25
CA SER A 151 2.18 2.00 5.93
C SER A 151 2.24 1.78 7.45
N TYR A 152 1.19 1.22 8.06
CA TYR A 152 1.13 0.99 9.51
C TYR A 152 1.78 -0.32 9.96
N GLY A 153 2.21 -1.15 9.01
CA GLY A 153 2.83 -2.45 9.28
C GLY A 153 1.82 -3.53 9.71
N TYR A 154 2.27 -4.78 9.63
CA TYR A 154 1.42 -5.98 9.71
C TYR A 154 0.39 -5.96 10.85
N TRP A 155 0.81 -5.69 12.09
CA TRP A 155 -0.05 -5.80 13.27
C TRP A 155 -1.14 -4.73 13.32
N LYS A 156 -0.84 -3.52 12.84
CA LYS A 156 -1.78 -2.40 12.84
C LYS A 156 -2.66 -2.41 11.59
N GLU A 157 -2.18 -2.96 10.48
CA GLU A 157 -2.99 -3.21 9.27
C GLU A 157 -3.86 -4.46 9.37
N LYS A 158 -3.65 -5.32 10.37
CA LYS A 158 -4.53 -6.44 10.66
C LYS A 158 -5.90 -5.94 11.14
N LYS A 159 -6.96 -6.53 10.61
CA LYS A 159 -8.36 -6.14 10.84
C LYS A 159 -9.23 -7.37 10.99
N LYS A 160 -10.34 -7.20 11.71
CA LYS A 160 -11.41 -8.20 11.69
C LYS A 160 -12.03 -8.21 10.31
N ARG A 161 -12.12 -9.39 9.71
CA ARG A 161 -12.75 -9.59 8.40
C ARG A 161 -14.16 -9.00 8.36
N LEU A 162 -14.96 -9.24 9.39
CA LEU A 162 -16.34 -8.77 9.51
C LEU A 162 -16.48 -7.26 9.28
N TRP A 163 -15.44 -6.47 9.60
CA TRP A 163 -15.47 -5.03 9.38
C TRP A 163 -15.52 -4.64 7.90
N LEU A 164 -15.11 -5.53 7.00
CA LEU A 164 -14.96 -5.29 5.56
C LEU A 164 -15.98 -6.07 4.72
N GLU A 165 -16.79 -6.95 5.31
CA GLU A 165 -17.73 -7.82 4.58
C GLU A 165 -19.02 -7.12 4.16
N THR A 166 -19.38 -6.03 4.84
CA THR A 166 -20.61 -5.28 4.53
C THR A 166 -20.29 -3.81 4.40
N THR A 167 -20.97 -3.18 3.45
CA THR A 167 -20.87 -1.75 3.20
C THR A 167 -22.20 -1.06 3.46
N GLU A 168 -22.12 0.23 3.71
CA GLU A 168 -23.26 1.14 3.65
C GLU A 168 -22.91 2.33 2.76
N ILE A 169 -23.94 2.93 2.16
CA ILE A 169 -23.77 4.09 1.29
C ILE A 169 -23.83 5.34 2.16
N VAL A 170 -22.76 6.13 2.13
CA VAL A 170 -22.65 7.39 2.89
C VAL A 170 -22.35 8.52 1.94
N ARG A 171 -22.95 9.69 2.20
CA ARG A 171 -22.66 10.91 1.47
C ARG A 171 -21.29 11.45 1.88
N PHE A 172 -20.45 11.75 0.92
CA PHE A 172 -19.19 12.46 1.09
C PHE A 172 -19.09 13.53 0.01
N GLU A 173 -19.00 14.79 0.43
CA GLU A 173 -19.15 15.96 -0.46
C GLU A 173 -20.47 15.88 -1.27
N ASP A 174 -20.36 15.86 -2.59
CA ASP A 174 -21.48 15.88 -3.54
C ASP A 174 -21.90 14.50 -4.04
N ASP A 175 -21.26 13.43 -3.57
CA ASP A 175 -21.52 12.07 -4.05
C ASP A 175 -21.69 11.05 -2.89
N TYR A 176 -22.02 9.82 -3.26
CA TYR A 176 -22.35 8.73 -2.37
C TYR A 176 -21.40 7.55 -2.59
N PHE A 177 -20.70 7.18 -1.53
CA PHE A 177 -19.70 6.11 -1.62
C PHE A 177 -20.05 4.93 -0.72
N PRO A 178 -19.81 3.69 -1.18
CA PRO A 178 -19.85 2.53 -0.32
C PRO A 178 -18.63 2.54 0.61
N ILE A 179 -18.90 2.59 1.91
CA ILE A 179 -17.87 2.47 2.94
C ILE A 179 -18.14 1.24 3.81
N PRO A 180 -17.14 0.67 4.47
CA PRO A 180 -17.36 -0.42 5.42
C PRO A 180 -18.35 0.00 6.50
N LYS A 181 -19.39 -0.80 6.77
CA LYS A 181 -20.41 -0.47 7.80
C LYS A 181 -19.82 -0.34 9.20
N ALA A 182 -18.70 -1.02 9.45
CA ALA A 182 -17.94 -0.91 10.69
C ALA A 182 -16.86 0.19 10.65
N TYR A 183 -17.02 1.25 9.83
CA TYR A 183 -16.00 2.28 9.62
C TYR A 183 -15.50 2.88 10.93
N ASP A 184 -16.36 3.13 11.92
CA ASP A 184 -15.96 3.71 13.21
C ASP A 184 -14.95 2.82 13.96
N ALA A 185 -15.23 1.51 14.06
CA ALA A 185 -14.32 0.54 14.68
C ALA A 185 -13.02 0.40 13.88
N TYR A 186 -13.12 0.38 12.55
CA TYR A 186 -11.98 0.32 11.64
C TYR A 186 -11.06 1.53 11.84
N LEU A 187 -11.61 2.75 11.80
CA LEU A 187 -10.87 4.01 11.93
C LEU A 187 -10.27 4.15 13.33
N LYS A 188 -11.02 3.84 14.39
CA LYS A 188 -10.50 3.83 15.77
C LYS A 188 -9.31 2.88 15.94
N SER A 189 -9.33 1.73 15.27
CA SER A 189 -8.21 0.78 15.33
C SER A 189 -6.92 1.31 14.70
N LEU A 190 -7.01 2.23 13.73
CA LEU A 190 -5.85 2.82 13.05
C LEU A 190 -5.42 4.15 13.66
N TYR A 191 -6.38 4.98 14.04
CA TYR A 191 -6.13 6.39 14.33
C TYR A 191 -6.46 6.77 15.79
N GLY A 192 -7.14 5.90 16.54
CA GLY A 192 -7.65 6.25 17.87
C GLY A 192 -8.85 7.20 17.77
N ASP A 193 -8.79 8.33 18.47
CA ASP A 193 -9.81 9.38 18.38
C ASP A 193 -9.64 10.18 17.08
N TYR A 194 -10.07 9.59 15.97
CA TYR A 194 -9.84 10.11 14.62
C TYR A 194 -10.64 11.38 14.29
N MET A 195 -11.64 11.71 15.11
CA MET A 195 -12.42 12.95 14.97
C MET A 195 -11.72 14.15 15.62
N LYS A 196 -10.67 13.91 16.40
CA LYS A 196 -9.84 14.95 16.99
C LYS A 196 -8.59 15.15 16.14
N LEU A 197 -8.42 16.36 15.61
CA LEU A 197 -7.20 16.72 14.90
C LEU A 197 -5.98 16.53 15.81
N PRO A 198 -4.86 16.00 15.27
CA PRO A 198 -3.62 16.00 16.03
C PRO A 198 -3.19 17.44 16.36
N PRO A 199 -2.43 17.64 17.45
CA PRO A 199 -1.76 18.90 17.75
C PRO A 199 -1.02 19.46 16.53
N GLU A 200 -0.93 20.79 16.39
CA GLU A 200 -0.35 21.43 15.20
C GLU A 200 1.09 21.02 14.93
N ASP A 201 1.88 20.83 15.99
CA ASP A 201 3.26 20.35 15.95
C ASP A 201 3.40 18.88 15.50
N GLN A 202 2.29 18.14 15.46
CA GLN A 202 2.21 16.75 15.01
C GLN A 202 1.52 16.59 13.64
N ARG A 203 1.07 17.70 13.02
CA ARG A 203 0.47 17.71 11.69
C ARG A 203 1.57 17.66 10.62
N GLU A 204 2.11 16.46 10.40
CA GLU A 204 3.18 16.23 9.44
C GLU A 204 2.67 15.65 8.10
N ASN A 205 3.35 16.00 7.00
CA ASN A 205 3.15 15.36 5.71
C ASN A 205 3.78 13.95 5.70
N ARG A 206 2.97 12.93 5.95
CA ARG A 206 3.42 11.52 5.97
C ARG A 206 4.04 11.05 4.64
N HIS A 207 3.56 11.58 3.52
CA HIS A 207 4.07 11.22 2.18
C HIS A 207 5.31 12.01 1.79
N ASN A 208 5.72 13.01 2.59
CA ASN A 208 6.86 13.89 2.31
C ASN A 208 6.85 14.35 0.83
N ILE A 209 5.73 14.91 0.40
CA ILE A 209 5.50 15.33 -0.99
C ILE A 209 6.54 16.39 -1.34
N CYS A 210 7.29 16.13 -2.42
CA CYS A 210 8.37 16.99 -2.91
C CYS A 210 7.94 17.86 -4.08
N GLU A 211 7.01 17.39 -4.91
CA GLU A 211 6.46 18.12 -6.06
C GLU A 211 4.99 17.72 -6.23
N PHE A 212 4.14 18.70 -6.52
CA PHE A 212 2.71 18.54 -6.76
C PHE A 212 2.31 19.41 -7.93
N ASP A 213 1.63 18.83 -8.92
CA ASP A 213 1.14 19.52 -10.11
C ASP A 213 -0.17 18.87 -10.57
N LEU A 214 -1.22 19.67 -10.70
CA LEU A 214 -2.51 19.23 -11.23
C LEU A 214 -2.50 19.17 -12.77
N GLY A 215 -1.44 19.65 -13.42
CA GLY A 215 -1.35 19.71 -14.86
C GLY A 215 -2.52 20.49 -15.45
N ASN A 216 -3.28 19.84 -16.34
CA ASN A 216 -4.41 20.47 -17.03
C ASN A 216 -5.75 20.35 -16.29
N TYR A 217 -5.79 19.69 -15.12
CA TYR A 217 -7.02 19.56 -14.35
C TYR A 217 -7.22 20.83 -13.53
N THR A 218 -8.40 21.44 -13.66
CA THR A 218 -8.82 22.59 -12.86
C THR A 218 -10.05 22.20 -12.04
N PHE A 219 -10.12 22.71 -10.82
CA PHE A 219 -11.31 22.60 -9.98
C PHE A 219 -12.07 23.92 -10.12
N GLU A 220 -13.25 23.88 -10.74
CA GLU A 220 -14.23 24.93 -10.52
C GLU A 220 -14.82 24.68 -9.12
N GLY A 221 -14.49 25.57 -8.18
CA GLY A 221 -14.95 25.51 -6.80
C GLY A 221 -16.33 26.11 -6.60
#